data_AF-A0A7X3EYC9-F1
#
_entry.id   AF-A0A7X3EYC9-F1
#
_cell.length_a   1.000
_cell.length_b   1.000
_cell.length_c   1.000
_cell.angle_alpha   90.00
_cell.angle_beta   90.00
_cell.angle_gamma   90.00
#
_symmetry.space_group_name_H-M   'P 1'
#
loop_
_entity.id
_entity.type
_entity.pdbx_description
1 polymer ?
#
loop_
_entity_poly.entity_id
_entity_poly.type
_entity_poly.pdbx_seq_one_letter_code
_entity_poly.pdbx_strand_id
1 'polypeptide(L)' 'MSIFIHHGAPGSYKTSGALWLRLLPAIKSGRHIITNVRGLNLERM' A
#
# COMPACT_ATOMS: atom_id res chain seq x y z
N MET A 1 8.87 9.29 12.05
CA MET A 1 8.38 9.13 10.66
C MET A 1 9.51 8.50 9.85
N SER A 2 9.33 7.29 9.32
CA SER A 2 10.32 6.65 8.45
C SER A 2 9.77 6.59 7.03
N ILE A 3 10.52 7.12 6.06
CA ILE A 3 10.24 6.92 4.64
C ILE A 3 10.56 5.47 4.29
N PHE A 4 9.68 4.81 3.54
CA PHE A 4 9.92 3.46 3.02
C PHE A 4 9.91 3.49 1.50
N ILE A 5 10.93 2.89 0.88
CA ILE A 5 11.05 2.77 -0.57
C ILE A 5 11.03 1.28 -0.90
N HIS A 6 10.00 0.83 -1.61
CA HIS A 6 9.92 -0.52 -2.17
C HIS A 6 10.31 -0.45 -3.65
N HIS A 7 11.53 -0.90 -3.98
CA HIS A 7 12.05 -0.89 -5.34
C HIS A 7 12.24 -2.31 -5.89
N GLY A 8 12.00 -2.48 -7.18
CA GLY A 8 12.18 -3.75 -7.88
C GLY A 8 11.76 -3.67 -9.36
N ALA A 9 12.25 -4.63 -10.15
CA ALA A 9 11.91 -4.79 -11.56
C ALA A 9 10.39 -4.99 -11.76
N PRO A 10 9.83 -4.72 -12.96
CA PRO A 10 8.46 -5.11 -13.28
C PRO A 10 8.21 -6.60 -12.96
N GLY A 11 7.07 -6.92 -12.33
CA GLY A 11 6.76 -8.29 -11.90
C GLY A 11 7.35 -8.73 -10.55
N SER A 12 8.24 -7.96 -9.93
CA SER A 12 8.86 -8.28 -8.62
C SER A 12 7.96 -8.09 -7.39
N TYR A 13 6.65 -7.99 -7.57
CA TYR A 13 5.69 -7.79 -6.48
C TYR A 13 5.90 -6.50 -5.64
N LYS A 14 6.54 -5.47 -6.19
CA LYS A 14 6.78 -4.20 -5.46
C LYS A 14 5.50 -3.54 -4.92
N THR A 15 4.43 -3.51 -5.72
CA THR A 15 3.15 -2.90 -5.32
C THR A 15 2.45 -3.75 -4.26
N SER A 16 2.27 -5.06 -4.50
CA SER A 16 1.62 -5.95 -3.54
C SER A 16 2.39 -6.06 -2.22
N GLY A 17 3.72 -6.07 -2.27
CA GLY A 17 4.59 -6.04 -1.09
C GLY A 17 4.45 -4.74 -0.29
N ALA A 18 4.43 -3.58 -0.95
CA ALA A 18 4.19 -2.30 -0.27
C ALA A 18 2.79 -2.25 0.36
N LEU A 19 1.77 -2.80 -0.31
CA LEU A 19 0.41 -2.87 0.21
C LEU A 19 0.32 -3.73 1.47
N TRP A 20 0.85 -4.96 1.41
CA TRP A 20 0.75 -5.93 2.50
C TRP A 20 1.60 -5.55 3.71
N LEU A 21 2.85 -5.15 3.48
CA LEU A 21 3.83 -4.96 4.56
C LEU A 21 3.76 -3.57 5.20
N ARG A 22 3.26 -2.55 4.48
CA ARG A 22 3.28 -1.16 4.96
C ARG A 22 1.89 -0.56 5.06
N LEU A 23 1.14 -0.58 3.96
CA LEU A 23 -0.13 0.13 3.88
C LEU A 23 -1.22 -0.54 4.73
N LEU A 24 -1.36 -1.87 4.69
CA LEU A 24 -2.37 -2.58 5.47
C LEU A 24 -2.21 -2.39 6.99
N PRO A 25 -1.01 -2.52 7.59
CA PRO A 25 -0.78 -2.14 8.98
C PRO A 25 -1.09 -0.67 9.28
N ALA A 26 -0.72 0.25 8.37
CA ALA A 26 -1.00 1.68 8.53
C ALA A 26 -2.51 1.96 8.59
N ILE A 27 -3.29 1.36 7.68
CA ILE A 27 -4.76 1.44 7.71
C ILE A 27 -5.31 0.90 9.02
N LYS A 28 -4.86 -0.29 9.44
CA LYS A 28 -5.30 -0.91 10.71
C LYS A 28 -4.98 -0.07 11.94
N SER A 29 -3.91 0.73 11.88
CA SER A 29 -3.54 1.69 12.93
C SER A 29 -4.34 3.00 12.90
N GLY A 30 -5.33 3.14 12.01
CA GLY A 30 -6.16 4.34 11.89
C GLY A 30 -5.48 5.49 11.15
N ARG A 31 -4.39 5.25 10.41
CA ARG A 31 -3.74 6.30 9.62
C ARG A 31 -4.60 6.68 8.41
N HIS A 32 -4.70 7.97 8.16
CA HIS A 32 -5.25 8.49 6.92
C HIS A 32 -4.26 8.20 5.77
N ILE A 33 -4.77 7.59 4.69
CA ILE A 33 -3.97 7.15 3.55
C ILE A 33 -4.46 7.87 2.29
N ILE A 34 -3.52 8.43 1.53
CA ILE A 34 -3.75 8.95 0.19
C ILE A 34 -2.99 8.02 -0.78
N THR A 35 -3.68 7.50 -1.79
CA THR A 35 -3.14 6.49 -2.69
C THR A 35 -3.78 6.56 -4.07
N ASN A 36 -3.03 6.19 -5.11
CA ASN A 36 -3.50 6.04 -6.49
C ASN A 36 -3.63 4.57 -6.92
N VAL A 37 -3.55 3.63 -5.98
CA VAL A 37 -3.70 2.19 -6.26
C VAL A 37 -5.15 1.89 -6.61
N ARG A 38 -5.38 1.45 -7.86
CA ARG A 38 -6.72 1.09 -8.35
C ARG A 38 -7.28 -0.12 -7.60
N GLY A 39 -8.58 -0.10 -7.31
CA GLY A 39 -9.27 -1.16 -6.56
C GLY A 39 -9.06 -1.13 -5.04
N LEU A 40 -8.26 -0.19 -4.53
CA LEU A 40 -8.11 0.06 -3.09
C LEU A 40 -9.02 1.22 -2.68
N ASN A 41 -10.32 0.94 -2.60
CA ASN A 41 -11.34 1.87 -2.15
C ASN A 41 -12.27 1.19 -1.13
N LEU A 42 -13.14 1.97 -0.50
CA LEU A 42 -14.16 1.47 0.44
C LEU A 42 -15.46 1.03 -0.25
N GLU A 43 -15.52 1.21 -1.57
CA GLU A 43 -16.68 0.84 -2.37
C GLU A 43 -16.74 -0.68 -2.50
N ARG A 44 -17.88 -1.26 -2.16
CA ARG A 44 -18.16 -2.68 -2.43
C ARG A 44 -18.82 -2.76 -3.81
N MET A 45 -18.18 -3.46 -4.74
CA MET A 45 -18.83 -3.98 -5.94
C MET A 45 -19.74 -5.16 -5.59
#